data_AF-A0A2A9GIF7-F1
#
_entry.id   AF-A0A2A9GIF7-F1
#
_cell.length_a   1.000
_cell.length_b   1.000
_cell.length_c   1.000
_cell.angle_alpha   90.00
_cell.angle_beta   90.00
_cell.angle_gamma   90.00
#
_symmetry.space_group_name_H-M   'P 1'
#
loop_
_entity.id
_entity.type
_entity.pdbx_description
1 polymer ?
#
loop_
_entity_poly.entity_id
_entity_poly.type
_entity_poly.pdbx_seq_one_letter_code
_entity_poly.pdbx_strand_id
1 'polypeptide(L)' 'MYVLAGVVIGLIWGDWKARKRGGNKLDRAQYAAVHAIGLALVGLFVTVIINRIWA' A
#
# COMPACT_ATOMS: atom_id res chain seq x y z
N MET A 1 1.87 -8.00 11.44
CA MET A 1 2.31 -6.60 11.25
C MET A 1 1.42 -5.92 10.22
N TYR A 2 0.64 -4.90 10.60
CA TYR A 2 -0.34 -4.28 9.70
C TYR A 2 0.30 -3.56 8.50
N VAL A 3 1.58 -3.17 8.61
CA VAL A 3 2.38 -2.61 7.51
C VAL A 3 2.42 -3.54 6.29
N LEU A 4 2.71 -4.84 6.50
CA LEU A 4 2.84 -5.80 5.38
C LEU A 4 1.50 -6.01 4.66
N ALA A 5 0.40 -6.02 5.40
CA ALA A 5 -0.93 -6.06 4.80
C ALA A 5 -1.17 -4.81 3.93
N GLY A 6 -0.81 -3.63 4.42
CA GLY A 6 -0.87 -2.38 3.66
C GLY A 6 -0.05 -2.43 2.37
N VAL A 7 1.19 -2.93 2.43
CA VAL A 7 2.06 -3.10 1.25
C VAL A 7 1.39 -3.99 0.19
N VAL A 8 0.91 -5.18 0.57
CA VAL A 8 0.32 -6.14 -0.36
C VAL A 8 -0.93 -5.56 -1.01
N ILE A 9 -1.83 -4.96 -0.22
CA ILE A 9 -3.04 -4.32 -0.73
C ILE A 9 -2.67 -3.18 -1.69
N GLY A 10 -1.65 -2.39 -1.34
CA GLY A 10 -1.22 -1.24 -2.15
C GLY A 10 -0.60 -1.65 -3.47
N LEU A 11 0.24 -2.70 -3.48
CA LEU A 11 0.81 -3.26 -4.71
C LEU A 11 -0.30 -3.71 -5.67
N ILE A 12 -1.27 -4.48 -5.17
CA ILE A 12 -2.37 -5.01 -5.99
C ILE A 12 -3.26 -3.87 -6.51
N TRP A 13 -3.66 -2.95 -5.63
CA TRP A 13 -4.53 -1.84 -6.00
C TRP A 13 -3.85 -0.90 -7.01
N GLY A 14 -2.60 -0.54 -6.76
CA GLY A 14 -1.84 0.36 -7.62
C GLY A 14 -1.64 -0.21 -9.02
N ASP A 15 -1.20 -1.47 -9.12
CA ASP A 15 -1.06 -2.16 -10.40
C ASP A 15 -2.41 -2.24 -11.14
N TRP A 16 -3.49 -2.62 -10.46
CA TRP A 16 -4.83 -2.67 -11.05
C TRP A 16 -5.30 -1.31 -11.56
N LYS A 17 -5.09 -0.24 -10.79
CA LYS A 17 -5.47 1.13 -11.20
C LYS A 17 -4.69 1.58 -12.44
N ALA A 18 -3.41 1.28 -12.52
CA ALA A 18 -2.60 1.59 -13.70
C ALA A 18 -3.02 0.78 -14.93
N ARG A 19 -3.34 -0.51 -14.77
CA ARG A 19 -3.90 -1.35 -15.87
C ARG A 19 -5.18 -0.77 -16.43
N LYS A 20 -6.10 -0.35 -15.56
CA LYS A 20 -7.36 0.28 -15.97
C LYS A 20 -7.18 1.58 -16.74
N ARG A 21 -6.05 2.27 -16.55
CA ARG A 21 -5.71 3.52 -17.24
C ARG A 21 -4.86 3.30 -18.50
N GLY A 22 -4.61 2.04 -18.89
CA GLY A 22 -3.78 1.72 -20.05
C GLY A 22 -2.28 2.00 -19.84
N GLY A 23 -1.82 2.11 -18.59
CA GLY A 23 -0.42 2.40 -18.29
C GLY A 23 0.53 1.26 -18.69
N ASN A 24 1.76 1.63 -19.08
CA ASN A 24 2.79 0.69 -19.48
C ASN A 24 3.40 -0.04 -18.25
N LYS A 25 4.41 -0.89 -18.46
CA LYS A 25 5.03 -1.66 -17.36
C LYS A 25 5.63 -0.77 -16.26
N LEU A 26 6.25 0.35 -16.62
CA LEU A 26 6.83 1.30 -15.66
C LEU A 26 5.74 2.05 -14.90
N ASP A 27 4.67 2.47 -15.58
CA ASP A 27 3.53 3.14 -14.93
C ASP A 27 2.89 2.22 -13.88
N ARG A 28 2.71 0.94 -14.22
CA ARG A 28 2.18 -0.07 -13.30
C ARG A 28 3.08 -0.25 -12.07
N ALA A 29 4.39 -0.36 -12.27
CA ALA A 29 5.35 -0.48 -11.18
C ALA A 29 5.34 0.76 -10.27
N GLN A 30 5.28 1.96 -10.86
CA GLN A 30 5.23 3.22 -10.12
C GLN A 30 3.92 3.36 -9.33
N TYR A 31 2.77 3.05 -9.93
CA TYR A 31 1.49 3.10 -9.24
C TYR A 31 1.42 2.07 -8.11
N ALA A 32 1.88 0.84 -8.34
CA ALA A 32 1.97 -0.21 -7.33
C ALA A 32 2.85 0.25 -6.15
N ALA A 33 4.04 0.79 -6.43
CA ALA A 33 4.95 1.29 -5.40
C ALA A 33 4.35 2.44 -4.58
N VAL A 34 3.74 3.44 -5.23
CA VAL A 34 3.13 4.59 -4.54
C VAL A 34 1.98 4.15 -3.64
N HIS A 35 1.10 3.26 -4.12
CA HIS A 35 -0.01 2.76 -3.30
C HIS A 35 0.49 1.85 -2.17
N ALA A 36 1.53 1.04 -2.41
CA ALA A 36 2.17 0.22 -1.39
C ALA A 36 2.76 1.06 -0.26
N ILE A 37 3.51 2.12 -0.59
CA ILE A 37 4.09 3.04 0.39
C ILE A 37 2.97 3.74 1.18
N GLY A 38 1.96 4.29 0.51
CA GLY A 38 0.85 4.97 1.16
C GLY A 38 0.11 4.08 2.17
N LEU A 39 -0.21 2.84 1.77
CA LEU A 39 -0.91 1.90 2.65
C LEU A 39 0.01 1.28 3.71
N ALA A 40 1.30 1.14 3.44
CA ALA A 40 2.29 0.76 4.46
C ALA A 40 2.34 1.78 5.60
N LEU A 41 2.31 3.07 5.27
CA LEU A 41 2.28 4.16 6.25
C LEU A 41 0.98 4.11 7.08
N VAL A 42 -0.17 3.88 6.45
CA VAL A 42 -1.44 3.66 7.18
C VAL A 42 -1.31 2.46 8.13
N GLY A 43 -0.77 1.34 7.66
CA GLY A 43 -0.53 0.16 8.49
C GLY A 43 0.43 0.41 9.65
N LEU A 44 1.43 1.29 9.48
CA LEU A 44 2.34 1.71 10.55
C LEU A 44 1.57 2.45 11.64
N PHE A 45 0.77 3.44 11.27
CA PHE A 45 -0.06 4.18 12.23
C PHE A 45 -1.05 3.27 12.95
N VAL A 46 -1.72 2.36 12.23
CA VAL A 46 -2.60 1.35 12.84
C VAL A 46 -1.85 0.50 13.87
N THR A 47 -0.63 0.05 13.53
CA THR A 47 0.21 -0.74 14.45
C THR A 47 0.54 0.06 15.71
N VAL A 48 0.98 1.32 15.57
CA VAL A 48 1.32 2.19 16.70
C VAL A 48 0.11 2.48 17.58
N ILE A 49 -1.04 2.80 16.98
CA ILE A 49 -2.27 3.11 17.71
C ILE A 49 -2.74 1.91 18.53
N ILE A 50 -2.79 0.72 17.91
CA ILE A 50 -3.16 -0.53 18.61
C ILE A 50 -2.17 -0.75 19.75
N ASN A 51 -0.87 -0.73 19.48
CA ASN A 51 0.12 -0.92 20.53
C ASN A 51 0.00 0.11 21.66
N ARG A 52 -0.38 1.36 21.37
CA ARG A 52 -0.54 2.41 22.39
C ARG A 52 -1.82 2.29 23.21
N ILE A 53 -2.88 1.72 22.66
CA ILE A 53 -4.14 1.49 23.37
C ILE A 53 -4.03 0.29 24.32
N TRP A 54 -3.27 -0.74 23.92
CA TRP A 54 -3.14 -2.00 24.66
C TRP A 54 -1.85 -2.11 25.50
N ALA A 55 -0.99 -1.09 25.48
CA ALA A 55 0.20 -0.98 26.34
C ALA A 55 -0.10 -0.07 27.54
#